data_AF-A0A7V9DUL5-F1
#
_entry.id   AF-A0A7V9DUL5-F1
#
_cell.length_a   1.000
_cell.length_b   1.000
_cell.length_c   1.000
_cell.angle_alpha   90.00
_cell.angle_beta   90.00
_cell.angle_gamma   90.00
#
_symmetry.space_group_name_H-M   'P 1'
#
loop_
_entity.id
_entity.type
_entity.pdbx_description
1 polymer ?
#
loop_
_entity_poly.entity_id
_entity_poly.type
_entity_poly.pdbx_seq_one_letter_code
_entity_poly.pdbx_strand_id
1 'polypeptide(L)' 'GITFIKLIGVAMVIAIIVDATIVRALLVPATMRLLGRANWWVPGPLRGIYQRFGIHEGEPVEPVEQRTLVGV' A
#
# COMPACT_ATOMS: atom_id res chain seq x y z
N GLY A 1 -18.16 35.15 3.21
CA GLY A 1 -17.31 34.15 3.89
C GLY A 1 -17.85 32.73 3.78
N ILE A 2 -19.09 32.48 4.21
CA ILE A 2 -19.65 31.11 4.36
C ILE A 2 -19.82 30.31 3.06
N THR A 3 -19.91 30.95 1.91
CA THR A 3 -20.03 30.24 0.61
C THR A 3 -18.74 29.51 0.26
N PHE A 4 -17.59 30.07 0.64
CA PHE A 4 -16.28 29.47 0.36
C PHE A 4 -16.10 28.14 1.12
N ILE A 5 -16.45 28.10 2.41
CA ILE A 5 -16.36 26.85 3.20
C ILE A 5 -17.33 25.77 2.70
N LYS A 6 -18.52 26.16 2.22
CA LYS A 6 -19.48 25.22 1.61
C LYS A 6 -18.92 24.61 0.32
N LEU A 7 -18.33 25.44 -0.55
CA LEU A 7 -17.72 24.97 -1.80
C LEU A 7 -16.55 24.01 -1.53
N ILE A 8 -15.70 24.30 -0.55
CA ILE A 8 -14.61 23.39 -0.15
C ILE A 8 -15.18 22.06 0.37
N GLY A 9 -16.20 22.10 1.23
CA GLY A 9 -16.81 20.87 1.76
C GLY A 9 -17.42 20.01 0.65
N VAL A 10 -18.15 20.61 -0.29
CA VAL A 10 -18.74 19.90 -1.43
C VAL A 10 -17.65 19.33 -2.34
N ALA A 11 -16.62 20.11 -2.65
CA ALA A 11 -15.49 19.65 -3.45
C ALA A 11 -14.75 18.47 -2.79
N MET A 12 -14.53 18.51 -1.47
CA MET A 12 -13.89 17.41 -0.74
C MET A 12 -14.71 16.12 -0.84
N VAL A 13 -16.02 16.18 -0.61
CA VAL A 13 -16.88 14.98 -0.70
C VAL A 13 -16.83 14.38 -2.10
N ILE A 14 -16.93 15.22 -3.13
CA ILE A 14 -16.85 14.77 -4.53
C ILE A 14 -15.48 14.14 -4.81
N ALA A 15 -14.38 14.78 -4.38
CA ALA A 15 -13.03 14.28 -4.57
C ALA A 15 -12.82 12.90 -3.93
N ILE A 16 -13.33 12.71 -2.70
CA ILE A 16 -13.25 11.42 -1.99
C ILE A 16 -14.03 10.33 -2.75
N ILE A 17 -15.26 10.63 -3.19
CA ILE A 17 -16.08 9.67 -3.94
C ILE A 17 -15.38 9.28 -5.24
N VAL A 18 -14.85 10.25 -5.98
CA VAL A 18 -14.12 10.03 -7.23
C VAL A 18 -12.85 9.21 -6.99
N ASP A 19 -12.09 9.48 -5.92
CA ASP A 19 -10.91 8.69 -5.59
C ASP A 19 -11.27 7.24 -5.25
N ALA A 20 -12.24 7.06 -4.36
CA ALA A 20 -12.66 5.74 -3.91
C ALA A 20 -13.28 4.89 -5.02
N THR A 21 -13.95 5.50 -6.00
CA THR A 21 -14.61 4.80 -7.10
C THR A 21 -13.75 4.78 -8.36
N ILE A 22 -13.55 5.92 -9.01
CA ILE A 22 -12.90 6.00 -10.32
C ILE A 22 -11.40 5.72 -10.19
N VAL A 23 -10.72 6.41 -9.27
CA VAL A 23 -9.25 6.31 -9.17
C VAL A 23 -8.87 4.91 -8.72
N ARG A 24 -9.43 4.40 -7.62
CA ARG A 24 -9.07 3.09 -7.08
C ARG A 24 -9.59 1.92 -7.90
N ALA A 25 -10.81 1.98 -8.44
CA ALA A 25 -11.37 0.84 -9.17
C ALA A 25 -10.89 0.75 -10.62
N LEU A 26 -10.49 1.87 -11.25
CA LEU A 26 -10.11 1.90 -12.66
C LEU A 26 -8.68 2.42 -12.86
N LEU A 27 -8.39 3.61 -12.36
CA LEU A 27 -7.15 4.31 -12.69
C LEU A 27 -5.92 3.59 -12.11
N VAL A 28 -5.97 3.18 -10.85
CA VAL A 28 -4.94 2.40 -10.17
C VAL A 28 -4.70 1.06 -10.88
N PRO A 29 -5.70 0.16 -11.05
CA PRO A 29 -5.46 -1.13 -11.71
C PRO A 29 -5.06 -1.00 -13.18
N ALA A 30 -5.59 -0.02 -13.91
CA ALA A 30 -5.16 0.25 -15.29
C ALA A 30 -3.70 0.70 -15.34
N THR A 31 -3.29 1.61 -14.45
CA THR A 31 -1.91 2.10 -14.36
C THR A 31 -0.96 0.99 -13.92
N MET A 32 -1.36 0.16 -12.96
CA MET A 32 -0.60 -1.01 -12.51
C MET A 32 -0.39 -2.02 -13.64
N ARG A 33 -1.41 -2.23 -14.49
CA ARG A 33 -1.29 -3.10 -15.67
C ARG A 33 -0.43 -2.48 -16.77
N LEU A 34 -0.54 -1.17 -17.00
CA LEU A 34 0.20 -0.45 -18.03
C LEU A 34 1.70 -0.36 -17.70
N LEU A 35 2.02 0.07 -16.48
CA LEU A 35 3.41 0.21 -16.01
C LEU A 35 4.01 -1.13 -15.62
N GLY A 36 3.19 -2.07 -15.15
CA GLY A 36 3.58 -3.44 -14.82
C GLY A 36 4.90 -3.49 -14.04
N ARG A 37 5.95 -4.00 -14.70
CA ARG A 37 7.27 -4.21 -14.11
C ARG A 37 8.00 -2.97 -13.64
N ALA A 38 7.69 -1.82 -14.23
CA ALA A 38 8.24 -0.56 -13.80
C ALA A 38 7.66 -0.10 -12.46
N ASN A 39 6.42 -0.48 -12.11
CA ASN A 39 5.79 -0.03 -10.86
C ASN A 39 6.35 -0.71 -9.62
N TRP A 40 6.79 -1.96 -9.73
CA TRP A 40 7.38 -2.73 -8.63
C TRP A 40 8.90 -2.77 -8.65
N TRP A 41 9.55 -2.00 -9.52
CA TRP A 41 10.99 -1.83 -9.49
C TRP A 41 11.38 -0.81 -8.41
N VAL A 42 12.14 -1.25 -7.42
CA VAL A 42 12.84 -0.34 -6.52
C VAL A 42 14.06 0.19 -7.26
N PRO A 43 14.15 1.51 -7.54
CA PRO A 43 15.32 2.07 -8.17
C PRO A 43 16.56 1.79 -7.32
N GLY A 44 17.67 1.42 -7.99
CA GLY A 44 18.95 1.05 -7.37
C GLY A 44 19.35 1.85 -6.11
N PRO A 45 19.28 3.20 -6.09
CA PRO A 45 19.60 3.98 -4.89
C PRO A 45 18.64 3.78 -3.71
N LEU A 46 17.34 3.55 -3.97
CA LEU A 46 16.34 3.28 -2.92
C LEU A 46 16.52 1.89 -2.30
N ARG A 47 17.12 0.93 -3.00
CA ARG A 47 17.44 -0.39 -2.45
C ARG A 47 18.43 -0.31 -1.29
N GLY A 48 19.45 0.55 -1.40
CA GLY A 48 20.44 0.76 -0.33
C GLY A 48 19.83 1.44 0.90
N ILE A 49 18.92 2.39 0.69
CA ILE A 49 18.19 3.07 1.77
C ILE A 49 17.23 2.09 2.46
N TYR A 50 16.50 1.28 1.70
CA TYR A 50 15.60 0.26 2.24
C TYR A 50 16.33 -0.82 3.03
N GLN A 51 17.55 -1.19 2.64
CA GLN A 51 18.39 -2.10 3.44
C GLN A 51 18.88 -1.47 4.75
N ARG A 52 19.11 -0.15 4.75
CA ARG A 52 19.64 0.56 5.93
C ARG A 52 18.57 0.95 6.95
N PHE A 53 17.34 1.23 6.50
CA PHE A 53 16.24 1.74 7.34
C PHE A 53 14.96 0.91 7.22
N GLY A 54 15.04 -0.29 6.65
CA GLY A 54 13.87 -1.14 6.40
C GLY A 54 13.11 -1.48 7.68
N ILE A 55 11.78 -1.39 7.61
CA ILE A 55 10.87 -1.80 8.68
C ILE A 55 10.83 -3.33 8.67
N HIS A 56 11.35 -3.94 9.73
CA HIS A 56 11.33 -5.39 9.92
C HIS A 56 10.08 -5.73 10.74
N GLU A 57 8.96 -5.96 10.08
CA GLU A 57 7.77 -6.51 10.73
C GLU A 57 7.91 -8.04 10.75
N GLY A 58 8.68 -8.53 11.72
CA GLY A 58 8.79 -9.95 12.02
C GLY A 58 8.34 -10.16 13.44
N GLU A 59 7.14 -10.72 13.64
CA GLU A 59 6.98 -11.59 14.80
C GLU A 59 8.01 -12.70 14.61
N PRO A 60 8.87 -12.99 15.61
CA PRO A 60 9.71 -14.17 15.54
C PRO A 60 8.76 -15.35 15.35
N VAL A 61 8.79 -15.98 14.17
CA VAL A 61 8.15 -17.28 14.00
C VAL A 61 8.95 -18.22 14.87
N GLU A 62 8.51 -18.38 16.12
CA GLU A 62 8.98 -19.41 17.03
C GLU A 62 8.96 -20.72 16.24
N PRO A 63 10.10 -21.42 16.09
CA PRO A 63 10.12 -22.72 15.47
C PRO A 63 9.12 -23.59 16.22
N VAL A 64 8.03 -23.99 15.55
CA VAL A 64 7.09 -24.97 16.12
C VAL A 64 7.90 -26.22 16.40
N GLU A 65 8.22 -26.46 17.66
CA GLU A 65 9.04 -27.57 18.10
C GLU A 65 8.37 -28.87 17.67
N GLN A 66 8.87 -29.46 16.58
CA GLN A 66 8.44 -30.72 15.96
C GLN A 66 8.69 -31.95 16.86
N ARG A 67 8.68 -31.80 18.19
CA ARG A 67 9.15 -32.81 19.14
C ARG A 67 8.07 -33.68 19.80
N THR A 68 6.77 -33.45 19.58
CA THR A 68 5.74 -34.16 20.37
C THR A 68 4.93 -35.25 19.67
N LEU A 69 5.09 -35.52 18.37
CA LEU A 69 4.22 -36.51 17.67
C LEU A 69 4.94 -37.58 16.83
N VAL A 70 6.15 -38.02 17.23
CA VAL A 70 6.69 -39.33 16.78
C VAL A 70 7.40 -39.97 17.97
N GLY A 71 6.60 -40.53 18.88
CA GLY A 71 7.08 -41.12 20.12
C GLY A 71 5.94 -41.68 20.96
N VAL A 72 5.00 -42.38 20.32
CA VAL A 72 4.08 -43.34 20.95
C VAL A 72 3.99 -44.54 20.02
#